data_AF-A0AAN7VXR6-F1
#
_entry.id   AF-A0AAN7VXR6-F1
#
_cell.length_a   1.000
_cell.length_b   1.000
_cell.length_c   1.000
_cell.angle_alpha   90.00
_cell.angle_beta   90.00
_cell.angle_gamma   90.00
#
_symmetry.space_group_name_H-M   'P 1'
#
loop_
_entity.id
_entity.type
_entity.pdbx_description
1 polymer ?
#
loop_
_entity_poly.entity_id
_entity_poly.type
_entity_poly.pdbx_seq_one_letter_code
_entity_poly.pdbx_strand_id
1 'polypeptide(L)'
;MRTICDLWAFIGAPTIVLGRTLSPGSRFTAYAMLTASHMMTEPRPATLSALTSSHDEAGPLPPDTLQIYLRFLSSRKALMEYKERARPPKRIVEEVEDTAEEVTTNMAAIFDADDPSSPLHYSASQTALLLLDYQGFIVSQLGEPGAAAVATAVGMRDWALNHGITVVHSLVDVKSAPPPTCKGANRIATMLAGLKDDPAGGAEAPSLAFSQHASEYVVLKSPGVVSALQSKGVMELLAEREIKSLVICGLSTSGAVMRTAVPATDEGFVVSVVSDACADRKEGVHTMVLETLLPNRVHVMSADEFVGEWSRAKGLGKGKEEKRA
;
A
#
# COMPACT_ATOMS: atom_id res chain seq x y z
N MET A 1 63.46 -7.86 21.13
CA MET A 1 62.54 -6.70 21.21
C MET A 1 61.90 -6.52 19.85
N ARG A 2 60.58 -6.73 19.77
CA ARG A 2 59.62 -6.32 18.72
C ARG A 2 59.91 -6.72 17.27
N THR A 3 59.30 -7.88 16.97
CA THR A 3 58.45 -8.25 15.81
C THR A 3 58.99 -8.17 14.39
N ILE A 4 59.01 -9.38 13.82
CA ILE A 4 59.52 -9.84 12.53
C ILE A 4 58.32 -10.30 11.69
N CYS A 5 58.41 -9.97 10.40
CA CYS A 5 57.99 -10.69 9.20
C CYS A 5 56.53 -11.10 8.92
N ASP A 6 56.12 -10.61 7.77
CA ASP A 6 55.27 -11.25 6.77
C ASP A 6 55.74 -12.66 6.32
N LEU A 7 54.77 -13.36 5.71
CA LEU A 7 54.84 -14.47 4.74
C LEU A 7 55.08 -15.91 5.25
N TRP A 8 54.10 -16.78 4.98
CA TRP A 8 54.11 -18.05 4.20
C TRP A 8 52.76 -18.77 4.47
N ALA A 9 51.86 -18.90 3.48
CA ALA A 9 51.75 -19.94 2.45
C ALA A 9 50.80 -21.13 2.82
N PHE A 10 49.83 -21.35 1.93
CA PHE A 10 49.32 -22.63 1.40
C PHE A 10 48.38 -23.56 2.24
N ILE A 11 47.27 -23.95 1.55
CA ILE A 11 46.50 -25.23 1.59
C ILE A 11 45.34 -25.36 2.57
N GLY A 12 44.18 -25.77 2.04
CA GLY A 12 43.38 -26.82 2.69
C GLY A 12 41.88 -26.54 2.82
N ALA A 13 41.08 -27.35 2.12
CA ALA A 13 39.62 -27.38 2.12
C ALA A 13 38.95 -27.56 3.51
N PRO A 14 37.67 -27.20 3.67
CA PRO A 14 36.93 -27.47 4.90
C PRO A 14 36.56 -28.95 4.99
N THR A 15 37.10 -29.61 6.01
CA THR A 15 36.68 -30.96 6.40
C THR A 15 35.50 -30.85 7.37
N ILE A 16 34.40 -31.49 6.98
CA ILE A 16 33.21 -31.73 7.79
C ILE A 16 33.58 -32.67 8.94
N VAL A 17 33.35 -32.27 10.18
CA VAL A 17 33.20 -33.19 11.31
C VAL A 17 31.77 -33.11 11.83
N LEU A 18 31.02 -34.17 11.54
CA LEU A 18 29.75 -34.49 12.17
C LEU A 18 30.02 -34.95 13.62
N GLY A 19 29.29 -34.36 14.57
CA GLY A 19 29.21 -34.84 15.95
C GLY A 19 27.84 -34.53 16.54
N ARG A 20 26.90 -35.46 16.36
CA ARG A 20 25.63 -35.54 17.11
C ARG A 20 25.93 -35.53 18.62
N THR A 21 25.13 -34.87 19.46
CA THR A 21 24.01 -35.54 20.14
C THR A 21 22.84 -34.60 20.43
N LEU A 22 21.65 -35.04 20.02
CA LEU A 22 20.33 -34.52 20.40
C LEU A 22 19.97 -34.94 21.84
N SER A 23 19.22 -34.09 22.55
CA SER A 23 18.21 -34.53 23.53
C SER A 23 16.96 -33.64 23.44
N PRO A 24 15.77 -34.15 23.78
CA PRO A 24 14.52 -33.81 23.10
C PRO A 24 13.60 -32.90 23.94
N GLY A 25 12.91 -31.97 23.27
CA GLY A 25 11.70 -31.35 23.82
C GLY A 25 11.68 -29.83 23.73
N SER A 26 11.39 -29.30 22.54
CA SER A 26 10.63 -28.05 22.32
C SER A 26 10.49 -27.85 20.80
N ARG A 27 9.25 -27.94 20.30
CA ARG A 27 8.93 -27.68 18.89
C ARG A 27 8.89 -26.17 18.68
N PHE A 28 9.95 -25.58 18.13
CA PHE A 28 9.89 -24.27 17.49
C PHE A 28 10.11 -24.46 15.99
N THR A 29 9.04 -24.30 15.22
CA THR A 29 9.07 -24.30 13.76
C THR A 29 9.60 -22.95 13.31
N ALA A 30 10.91 -22.84 13.11
CA ALA A 30 11.51 -21.68 12.44
C ALA A 30 11.32 -21.84 10.93
N TYR A 31 10.40 -21.05 10.36
CA TYR A 31 10.18 -20.97 8.91
C TYR A 31 11.27 -20.07 8.31
N ALA A 32 12.39 -20.66 7.87
CA ALA A 32 13.38 -19.95 7.08
C ALA A 32 12.98 -19.97 5.60
N MET A 33 12.23 -18.95 5.15
CA MET A 33 12.11 -18.65 3.72
C MET A 33 13.41 -18.00 3.25
N LEU A 34 14.34 -18.79 2.71
CA LEU A 34 15.40 -18.26 1.86
C LEU A 34 14.80 -17.92 0.49
N THR A 35 14.54 -16.65 0.26
CA THR A 35 14.24 -16.12 -1.08
C THR A 35 15.53 -16.10 -1.90
N ALA A 36 15.74 -17.13 -2.72
CA ALA A 36 16.72 -17.11 -3.78
C ALA A 36 16.25 -16.14 -4.88
N SER A 37 16.47 -14.84 -4.66
CA SER A 37 16.22 -13.80 -5.64
C SER A 37 17.52 -13.06 -5.90
N HIS A 38 18.44 -13.70 -6.60
CA HIS A 38 19.51 -13.04 -7.35
C HIS A 38 20.02 -13.98 -8.45
N MET A 39 20.10 -13.45 -9.67
CA MET A 39 20.52 -14.08 -10.94
C MET A 39 19.48 -14.96 -11.65
N MET A 40 18.47 -14.31 -12.25
CA MET A 40 17.83 -14.85 -13.46
C MET A 40 17.87 -13.80 -14.57
N THR A 41 19.03 -13.65 -15.21
CA THR A 41 19.04 -13.35 -16.64
C THR A 41 18.90 -14.68 -17.36
N GLU A 42 17.75 -14.91 -17.98
CA GLU A 42 17.49 -16.11 -18.78
C GLU A 42 18.54 -16.23 -19.89
N PRO A 43 19.34 -17.31 -19.96
CA PRO A 43 20.02 -17.63 -21.20
C PRO A 43 18.94 -18.20 -22.14
N ARG A 44 18.68 -17.48 -23.25
CA ARG A 44 17.85 -18.00 -24.34
C ARG A 44 18.34 -19.41 -24.72
N PRO A 45 17.46 -20.37 -24.98
CA PRO A 45 17.87 -21.70 -25.35
C PRO A 45 18.63 -21.59 -26.68
N ALA A 46 19.94 -21.76 -26.64
CA ALA A 46 20.68 -22.10 -27.84
C ALA A 46 20.06 -23.42 -28.33
N THR A 47 19.39 -23.36 -29.48
CA THR A 47 18.89 -24.53 -30.16
C THR A 47 20.03 -25.51 -30.32
N LEU A 48 19.74 -26.80 -30.08
CA LEU A 48 20.67 -27.93 -30.20
C LEU A 48 21.44 -27.96 -31.54
N SER A 49 21.01 -27.18 -32.53
CA SER A 49 21.68 -26.91 -33.81
C SER A 49 23.06 -26.26 -33.67
N ALA A 50 23.34 -25.54 -32.57
CA ALA A 50 24.63 -24.87 -32.37
C ALA A 50 25.77 -25.83 -31.97
N LEU A 51 25.47 -27.10 -31.66
CA LEU A 51 26.46 -28.11 -31.28
C LEU A 51 26.97 -28.95 -32.46
N THR A 52 26.39 -28.80 -33.67
CA THR A 52 26.75 -29.64 -34.82
C THR A 52 27.24 -28.86 -36.05
N SER A 53 27.31 -27.53 -36.00
CA SER A 53 27.88 -26.73 -37.09
C SER A 53 29.34 -26.40 -36.81
N SER A 54 30.21 -27.10 -37.52
CA SER A 54 31.64 -26.86 -37.69
C SER A 54 32.00 -25.38 -37.87
N HIS A 55 32.86 -24.84 -37.00
CA HIS A 55 33.96 -23.93 -37.36
C HIS A 55 35.00 -23.88 -36.22
N ASP A 56 36.28 -23.97 -36.63
CA ASP A 56 37.51 -24.35 -35.92
C ASP A 56 38.04 -23.47 -34.76
N GLU A 57 37.23 -22.75 -33.99
CA GLU A 57 37.76 -21.80 -32.96
C GLU A 57 37.03 -21.88 -31.60
N ALA A 58 36.89 -23.09 -31.05
CA ALA A 58 36.52 -23.27 -29.65
C ALA A 58 37.30 -24.44 -29.06
N GLY A 59 38.16 -24.15 -28.07
CA GLY A 59 38.89 -25.19 -27.32
C GLY A 59 37.94 -26.25 -26.73
N PRO A 60 38.46 -27.43 -26.37
CA PRO A 60 37.64 -28.55 -25.94
C PRO A 60 36.74 -28.13 -24.77
N LEU A 61 35.43 -28.34 -24.93
CA LEU A 61 34.45 -28.11 -23.88
C LEU A 61 34.88 -28.86 -22.61
N PRO A 62 34.75 -28.26 -21.41
CA PRO A 62 35.09 -28.93 -20.16
C PRO A 62 34.40 -30.31 -20.11
N PRO A 63 35.10 -31.38 -19.71
CA PRO A 63 34.59 -32.75 -19.78
C PRO A 63 33.26 -32.97 -19.03
N ASP A 64 32.93 -32.08 -18.08
CA ASP A 64 31.74 -32.17 -17.25
C ASP A 64 30.51 -31.43 -17.83
N THR A 65 30.65 -30.75 -18.97
CA THR A 65 29.59 -29.88 -19.53
C THR A 65 28.30 -30.67 -19.82
N LEU A 66 28.44 -31.87 -20.39
CA LEU A 66 27.31 -32.76 -20.65
C LEU A 66 26.64 -33.21 -19.35
N GLN A 67 27.42 -33.50 -18.31
CA GLN A 67 26.91 -33.93 -17.01
C GLN A 67 26.18 -32.80 -16.28
N ILE A 68 26.70 -31.58 -16.35
CA ILE A 68 26.04 -30.38 -15.81
C ILE A 68 24.69 -30.16 -16.52
N TYR A 69 24.65 -30.28 -17.84
CA TYR A 69 23.43 -30.11 -18.62
C TYR A 69 22.39 -31.19 -18.30
N LEU A 70 22.79 -32.46 -18.21
CA LEU A 70 21.90 -33.56 -17.84
C LEU A 70 21.34 -33.40 -16.42
N ARG A 71 22.17 -32.94 -15.47
CA ARG A 71 21.74 -32.64 -14.09
C ARG A 71 20.75 -31.46 -14.02
N PHE A 72 20.91 -30.47 -14.89
CA PHE A 72 19.95 -29.38 -15.02
C PHE A 72 18.59 -29.89 -15.55
N LEU A 73 18.59 -30.70 -16.61
CA LEU A 73 17.36 -31.26 -17.18
C LEU A 73 16.63 -32.18 -16.20
N SER A 74 17.34 -33.02 -15.45
CA SER A 74 16.73 -33.88 -14.43
C SER A 74 16.09 -33.08 -13.29
N SER A 75 16.74 -31.99 -12.87
CA SER A 75 16.21 -31.09 -11.84
C SER A 75 14.94 -30.36 -12.31
N ARG A 76 14.90 -29.97 -13.59
CA ARG A 76 13.71 -29.33 -14.19
C ARG A 76 12.54 -30.30 -14.31
N LYS A 77 12.80 -31.56 -14.68
CA LYS A 77 11.77 -32.60 -14.74
C LYS A 77 11.18 -32.87 -13.35
N ALA A 78 12.03 -32.99 -12.32
CA ALA A 78 11.60 -33.18 -10.94
C ALA A 78 10.76 -31.99 -10.42
N LEU A 79 11.10 -30.75 -10.80
CA LEU A 79 10.32 -29.57 -10.45
C LEU A 79 8.93 -29.55 -11.11
N MET A 80 8.85 -29.96 -12.38
CA MET A 80 7.57 -30.06 -13.09
C MET A 80 6.69 -31.16 -12.49
N GLU A 81 7.25 -32.33 -12.19
CA GLU A 81 6.56 -33.43 -11.51
C GLU A 81 6.09 -33.06 -10.09
N TYR A 82 6.89 -32.27 -9.35
CA TYR A 82 6.49 -31.72 -8.05
C TYR A 82 5.30 -30.77 -8.18
N LYS A 83 5.31 -29.86 -9.16
CA LYS A 83 4.20 -28.93 -9.41
C LYS A 83 2.90 -29.65 -9.81
N GLU A 84 3.01 -30.77 -10.53
CA GLU A 84 1.83 -31.59 -10.87
C GLU A 84 1.29 -32.36 -9.67
N ARG A 85 2.16 -32.89 -8.79
CA ARG A 85 1.75 -33.58 -7.55
C ARG A 85 1.28 -32.64 -6.45
N ALA A 86 1.78 -31.41 -6.41
CA ALA A 86 1.41 -30.39 -5.43
C ALA A 86 0.13 -29.62 -5.80
N ARG A 87 -0.57 -30.01 -6.87
CA ARG A 87 -1.90 -29.47 -7.19
C ARG A 87 -2.86 -29.92 -6.08
N PRO A 88 -3.50 -29.00 -5.32
CA PRO A 88 -4.32 -29.39 -4.18
C PRO A 88 -5.46 -30.33 -4.63
N PRO A 89 -5.83 -31.34 -3.83
CA PRO A 89 -6.95 -32.22 -4.15
C PRO A 89 -8.23 -31.40 -4.37
N LYS A 90 -9.02 -31.75 -5.40
CA LYS A 90 -10.23 -31.01 -5.83
C LYS A 90 -11.17 -30.58 -4.69
N ARG A 91 -11.23 -31.35 -3.60
CA ARG A 91 -12.05 -31.05 -2.42
C ARG A 91 -11.64 -29.76 -1.68
N ILE A 92 -10.36 -29.40 -1.72
CA ILE A 92 -9.87 -28.13 -1.15
C ILE A 92 -10.33 -26.95 -2.02
N VAL A 93 -10.57 -27.14 -3.32
CA VAL A 93 -10.96 -26.05 -4.21
C VAL A 93 -12.42 -25.64 -3.97
N GLU A 94 -13.32 -26.60 -3.73
CA GLU A 94 -14.74 -26.32 -3.43
C GLU A 94 -14.92 -25.69 -2.03
N GLU A 95 -14.22 -26.17 -0.98
CA GLU A 95 -14.25 -25.52 0.35
C GLU A 95 -13.61 -24.11 0.34
N VAL A 96 -12.65 -23.85 -0.56
CA VAL A 96 -12.03 -22.52 -0.72
C VAL A 96 -12.93 -21.56 -1.48
N GLU A 97 -13.80 -22.05 -2.37
CA GLU A 97 -14.78 -21.21 -3.08
C GLU A 97 -15.94 -20.79 -2.16
N ASP A 98 -16.53 -21.70 -1.38
CA ASP A 98 -17.58 -21.37 -0.40
C ASP A 98 -17.07 -20.42 0.70
N THR A 99 -15.82 -20.63 1.18
CA THR A 99 -15.21 -19.70 2.14
C THR A 99 -14.82 -18.36 1.49
N ALA A 100 -14.55 -18.30 0.20
CA ALA A 100 -14.30 -17.03 -0.49
C ALA A 100 -15.56 -16.18 -0.62
N GLU A 101 -16.74 -16.76 -0.85
CA GLU A 101 -18.02 -16.03 -0.82
C GLU A 101 -18.36 -15.51 0.59
N GLU A 102 -18.15 -16.30 1.63
CA GLU A 102 -18.39 -15.88 3.02
C GLU A 102 -17.35 -14.83 3.52
N VAL A 103 -16.10 -14.94 3.07
CA VAL A 103 -15.04 -13.95 3.35
C VAL A 103 -15.25 -12.64 2.58
N THR A 104 -15.70 -12.69 1.33
CA THR A 104 -16.03 -11.48 0.55
C THR A 104 -17.24 -10.74 1.12
N THR A 105 -18.22 -11.47 1.66
CA THR A 105 -19.37 -10.87 2.37
C THR A 105 -18.94 -10.13 3.65
N ASN A 106 -17.90 -10.61 4.34
CA ASN A 106 -17.31 -9.98 5.53
C ASN A 106 -16.38 -8.77 5.23
N MET A 107 -16.11 -8.47 3.96
CA MET A 107 -15.23 -7.36 3.54
C MET A 107 -16.02 -6.14 3.03
N ALA A 108 -17.35 -6.21 2.97
CA ALA A 108 -18.17 -5.06 2.59
C ALA A 108 -18.18 -3.99 3.71
N ALA A 109 -18.38 -2.72 3.32
CA ALA A 109 -18.57 -1.65 4.28
C ALA A 109 -19.82 -1.90 5.15
N ILE A 110 -19.68 -1.70 6.46
CA ILE A 110 -20.79 -1.90 7.41
C ILE A 110 -21.53 -0.58 7.57
N PHE A 111 -22.85 -0.58 7.33
CA PHE A 111 -23.71 0.61 7.46
C PHE A 111 -24.84 0.39 8.46
N ASP A 112 -24.46 0.02 9.69
CA ASP A 112 -25.37 -0.12 10.83
C ASP A 112 -25.08 0.96 11.86
N ALA A 113 -26.05 1.79 12.23
CA ALA A 113 -25.83 2.87 13.20
C ALA A 113 -25.70 2.34 14.65
N ASP A 114 -26.19 1.13 14.92
CA ASP A 114 -26.11 0.51 16.25
C ASP A 114 -24.79 -0.25 16.47
N ASP A 115 -24.00 -0.48 15.41
CA ASP A 115 -22.70 -1.14 15.48
C ASP A 115 -21.56 -0.12 15.72
N PRO A 116 -20.80 -0.18 16.83
CA PRO A 116 -19.71 0.76 17.10
C PRO A 116 -18.53 0.71 16.11
N SER A 117 -18.43 -0.34 15.29
CA SER A 117 -17.44 -0.46 14.22
C SER A 117 -17.87 0.20 12.91
N SER A 118 -19.15 0.57 12.79
CA SER A 118 -19.71 1.26 11.63
C SER A 118 -19.38 2.76 11.68
N PRO A 119 -19.09 3.37 10.52
CA PRO A 119 -18.89 4.81 10.46
C PRO A 119 -20.17 5.58 10.82
N LEU A 120 -21.37 5.00 10.68
CA LEU A 120 -22.66 5.66 10.93
C LEU A 120 -22.99 5.82 12.42
N HIS A 121 -22.34 5.05 13.28
CA HIS A 121 -22.53 5.06 14.73
C HIS A 121 -22.19 6.42 15.34
N TYR A 122 -21.12 7.04 14.86
CA TYR A 122 -20.61 8.29 15.40
C TYR A 122 -21.40 9.51 14.91
N SER A 123 -21.42 10.58 15.71
CA SER A 123 -22.04 11.84 15.34
C SER A 123 -21.11 12.67 14.45
N ALA A 124 -21.64 13.73 13.81
CA ALA A 124 -20.84 14.62 12.99
C ALA A 124 -19.66 15.25 13.76
N SER A 125 -19.84 15.57 15.05
CA SER A 125 -18.79 16.17 15.87
C SER A 125 -17.67 15.19 16.23
N GLN A 126 -17.94 13.88 16.18
CA GLN A 126 -16.96 12.81 16.43
C GLN A 126 -16.37 12.24 15.13
N THR A 127 -16.71 12.82 13.99
CA THR A 127 -16.21 12.41 12.68
C THR A 127 -15.29 13.50 12.12
N ALA A 128 -14.21 13.09 11.47
CA ALA A 128 -13.37 13.98 10.69
C ALA A 128 -13.18 13.46 9.26
N LEU A 129 -13.19 14.38 8.29
CA LEU A 129 -12.79 14.15 6.91
C LEU A 129 -11.31 14.55 6.75
N LEU A 130 -10.48 13.60 6.32
CA LEU A 130 -9.08 13.83 5.97
C LEU A 130 -8.95 13.95 4.45
N LEU A 131 -8.41 15.08 4.00
CA LEU A 131 -8.10 15.36 2.59
C LEU A 131 -6.57 15.30 2.41
N LEU A 132 -6.08 14.26 1.72
CA LEU A 132 -4.66 13.94 1.69
C LEU A 132 -4.03 14.35 0.36
N ASP A 133 -3.04 15.24 0.42
CA ASP A 133 -2.05 15.44 -0.63
C ASP A 133 -2.62 15.83 -2.02
N TYR A 134 -3.73 16.58 -2.07
CA TYR A 134 -4.29 17.14 -3.31
C TYR A 134 -3.50 18.34 -3.86
N GLN A 135 -2.18 18.32 -3.72
CA GLN A 135 -1.29 19.36 -4.24
C GLN A 135 -1.12 19.25 -5.75
N GLY A 136 -0.99 20.37 -6.44
CA GLY A 136 -0.97 20.44 -7.91
C GLY A 136 0.09 19.53 -8.55
N PHE A 137 1.26 19.37 -7.90
CA PHE A 137 2.32 18.48 -8.37
C PHE A 137 1.97 16.99 -8.29
N ILE A 138 1.05 16.59 -7.41
CA ILE A 138 0.55 15.21 -7.28
C ILE A 138 -0.60 14.99 -8.25
N VAL A 139 -1.54 15.93 -8.30
CA VAL A 139 -2.68 15.91 -9.23
C VAL A 139 -2.19 15.80 -10.68
N SER A 140 -1.22 16.64 -11.08
CA SER A 140 -0.64 16.62 -12.43
C SER A 140 0.05 15.29 -12.78
N GLN A 141 0.66 14.62 -11.80
CA GLN A 141 1.29 13.31 -12.01
C GLN A 141 0.29 12.17 -12.23
N LEU A 142 -0.97 12.38 -11.84
CA LEU A 142 -2.05 11.40 -11.95
C LEU A 142 -2.97 11.69 -13.14
N GLY A 143 -2.97 12.91 -13.69
CA GLY A 143 -3.77 13.28 -14.86
C GLY A 143 -5.26 13.27 -14.57
N GLU A 144 -6.06 12.80 -15.53
CA GLU A 144 -7.54 12.74 -15.44
C GLU A 144 -8.04 12.02 -14.18
N PRO A 145 -7.52 10.83 -13.77
CA PRO A 145 -7.89 10.22 -12.49
C PRO A 145 -7.68 11.14 -11.27
N GLY A 146 -6.59 11.90 -11.25
CA GLY A 146 -6.33 12.86 -10.18
C GLY A 146 -7.34 14.02 -10.17
N ALA A 147 -7.69 14.54 -11.35
CA ALA A 147 -8.68 15.60 -11.48
C ALA A 147 -10.10 15.14 -11.08
N ALA A 148 -10.49 13.93 -11.47
CA ALA A 148 -11.76 13.32 -11.07
C ALA A 148 -11.83 13.13 -9.55
N ALA A 149 -10.77 12.60 -8.94
CA ALA A 149 -10.68 12.45 -7.49
C ALA A 149 -10.78 13.79 -6.74
N VAL A 150 -10.18 14.86 -7.27
CA VAL A 150 -10.33 16.22 -6.72
C VAL A 150 -11.78 16.68 -6.77
N ALA A 151 -12.49 16.44 -7.88
CA ALA A 151 -13.90 16.85 -8.00
C ALA A 151 -14.78 16.17 -6.96
N THR A 152 -14.61 14.87 -6.74
CA THR A 152 -15.32 14.11 -5.68
C THR A 152 -14.93 14.62 -4.29
N ALA A 153 -13.65 14.89 -4.05
CA ALA A 153 -13.16 15.41 -2.78
C ALA A 153 -13.75 16.79 -2.43
N VAL A 154 -13.99 17.65 -3.43
CA VAL A 154 -14.70 18.93 -3.24
C VAL A 154 -16.12 18.68 -2.73
N GLY A 155 -16.85 17.75 -3.35
CA GLY A 155 -18.18 17.36 -2.90
C GLY A 155 -18.18 16.84 -1.46
N MET A 156 -17.22 15.98 -1.12
CA MET A 156 -17.06 15.46 0.24
C MET A 156 -16.71 16.55 1.26
N ARG A 157 -15.82 17.51 0.91
CA ARG A 157 -15.49 18.65 1.76
C ARG A 157 -16.74 19.48 2.05
N ASP A 158 -17.45 19.89 1.00
CA ASP A 158 -18.63 20.75 1.12
C ASP A 158 -19.74 20.04 1.91
N TRP A 159 -19.95 18.74 1.66
CA TRP A 159 -20.82 17.90 2.48
C TRP A 159 -20.40 17.90 3.95
N ALA A 160 -19.13 17.65 4.26
CA ALA A 160 -18.64 17.58 5.63
C ALA A 160 -18.85 18.90 6.38
N LEU A 161 -18.47 20.02 5.76
CA LEU A 161 -18.63 21.35 6.36
C LEU A 161 -20.11 21.69 6.61
N ASN A 162 -20.99 21.38 5.67
CA ASN A 162 -22.44 21.60 5.82
C ASN A 162 -23.07 20.80 6.98
N HIS A 163 -22.44 19.70 7.41
CA HIS A 163 -22.89 18.88 8.52
C HIS A 163 -22.11 19.11 9.81
N GLY A 164 -21.19 20.09 9.84
CA GLY A 164 -20.36 20.38 11.02
C GLY A 164 -19.31 19.30 11.32
N ILE A 165 -18.93 18.51 10.31
CA ILE A 165 -17.85 17.53 10.41
C ILE A 165 -16.51 18.27 10.33
N THR A 166 -15.55 17.84 11.14
CA THR A 166 -14.19 18.44 11.12
C THR A 166 -13.51 18.06 9.81
N VAL A 167 -12.97 19.04 9.07
CA VAL A 167 -12.21 18.80 7.83
C VAL A 167 -10.74 19.11 8.08
N VAL A 168 -9.85 18.21 7.68
CA VAL A 168 -8.41 18.35 7.85
C VAL A 168 -7.70 18.08 6.53
N HIS A 169 -7.07 19.12 5.98
CA HIS A 169 -6.17 19.04 4.84
C HIS A 169 -4.78 18.67 5.33
N SER A 170 -4.30 17.49 4.96
CA SER A 170 -2.93 17.08 5.25
C SER A 170 -2.09 17.28 4.00
N LEU A 171 -1.18 18.25 4.03
CA LEU A 171 -0.34 18.62 2.89
C LEU A 171 1.14 18.36 3.17
N VAL A 172 1.89 18.07 2.11
CA VAL A 172 3.35 18.01 2.17
C VAL A 172 3.90 19.43 2.28
N ASP A 173 4.69 19.68 3.33
CA ASP A 173 5.40 20.95 3.50
C ASP A 173 6.56 21.05 2.52
N VAL A 174 6.27 21.60 1.34
CA VAL A 174 7.23 21.82 0.25
C VAL A 174 8.38 22.77 0.63
N LYS A 175 8.27 23.51 1.74
CA LYS A 175 9.30 24.42 2.24
C LYS A 175 10.28 23.72 3.19
N SER A 176 9.88 22.57 3.76
CA SER A 176 10.73 21.80 4.66
C SER A 176 11.63 20.80 3.92
N ALA A 177 12.73 20.42 4.56
CA ALA A 177 13.62 19.39 4.04
C ALA A 177 13.10 17.98 4.39
N PRO A 178 13.25 16.98 3.49
CA PRO A 178 12.96 15.60 3.83
C PRO A 178 13.96 15.09 4.90
N PRO A 179 13.55 14.16 5.79
CA PRO A 179 14.47 13.53 6.72
C PRO A 179 15.63 12.85 5.98
N PRO A 180 16.90 12.97 6.45
CA PRO A 180 18.05 12.42 5.74
C PRO A 180 18.03 10.89 5.64
N THR A 181 17.30 10.24 6.55
CA THR A 181 17.13 8.78 6.61
C THR A 181 16.02 8.26 5.68
N CYS A 182 15.20 9.13 5.08
CA CYS A 182 14.11 8.68 4.22
C CYS A 182 14.65 8.19 2.87
N LYS A 183 14.02 7.15 2.31
CA LYS A 183 14.45 6.55 1.05
C LYS A 183 14.33 7.57 -0.08
N GLY A 184 15.48 7.91 -0.68
CA GLY A 184 15.54 8.87 -1.78
C GLY A 184 15.38 10.32 -1.34
N ALA A 185 15.83 10.70 -0.14
CA ALA A 185 15.84 12.08 0.35
C ALA A 185 16.38 13.08 -0.69
N ASN A 186 17.50 12.77 -1.36
CA ASN A 186 18.05 13.61 -2.43
C ASN A 186 17.09 13.79 -3.62
N ARG A 187 16.44 12.70 -4.07
CA ARG A 187 15.44 12.74 -5.15
C ARG A 187 14.25 13.62 -4.76
N ILE A 188 13.79 13.51 -3.51
CA ILE A 188 12.69 14.33 -2.98
C ILE A 188 13.12 15.80 -2.92
N ALA A 189 14.30 16.09 -2.39
CA ALA A 189 14.83 17.45 -2.31
C ALA A 189 14.97 18.10 -3.70
N THR A 190 15.46 17.36 -4.71
CA THR A 190 15.53 17.84 -6.09
C THR A 190 14.15 18.11 -6.67
N MET A 191 13.17 17.22 -6.44
CA MET A 191 11.78 17.43 -6.87
C MET A 191 11.19 18.71 -6.25
N LEU A 192 11.36 18.90 -4.95
CA LEU A 192 10.88 20.10 -4.24
C LEU A 192 11.59 21.38 -4.70
N ALA A 193 12.89 21.30 -5.01
CA ALA A 193 13.62 22.43 -5.58
C ALA A 193 13.02 22.87 -6.91
N GLY A 194 12.53 21.94 -7.73
CA GLY A 194 11.81 22.22 -8.97
C GLY A 194 10.44 22.86 -8.79
N LEU A 195 9.83 22.75 -7.60
CA LEU A 195 8.54 23.39 -7.28
C LEU A 195 8.69 24.83 -6.78
N LYS A 196 9.91 25.32 -6.53
CA LYS A 196 10.13 26.68 -6.01
C LYS A 196 9.57 27.77 -6.93
N ASP A 197 9.66 27.54 -8.24
CA ASP A 197 9.18 28.44 -9.28
C ASP A 197 7.78 28.05 -9.79
N ASP A 198 7.14 27.05 -9.18
CA ASP A 198 5.78 26.60 -9.50
C ASP A 198 4.88 26.64 -8.24
N PRO A 199 4.36 27.83 -7.87
CA PRO A 199 3.45 27.97 -6.74
C PRO A 199 2.17 27.14 -6.88
N ALA A 200 1.67 26.94 -8.10
CA ALA A 200 0.47 26.15 -8.36
C ALA A 200 0.72 24.66 -8.11
N GLY A 201 1.91 24.17 -8.46
CA GLY A 201 2.33 22.81 -8.15
C GLY A 201 2.42 22.55 -6.65
N GLY A 202 3.01 23.48 -5.88
CA GLY A 202 3.18 23.32 -4.44
C GLY A 202 1.91 23.51 -3.61
N ALA A 203 0.94 24.27 -4.11
CA ALA A 203 -0.34 24.52 -3.46
C ALA A 203 -1.34 23.36 -3.65
N GLU A 204 -2.33 23.28 -2.76
CA GLU A 204 -3.50 22.44 -2.96
C GLU A 204 -4.33 22.91 -4.16
N ALA A 205 -5.01 21.98 -4.84
CA ALA A 205 -5.89 22.28 -5.96
C ALA A 205 -6.86 23.42 -5.60
N PRO A 206 -6.92 24.52 -6.37
CA PRO A 206 -7.68 25.71 -5.98
C PRO A 206 -9.16 25.49 -5.66
N SER A 207 -9.79 24.51 -6.30
CA SER A 207 -11.19 24.14 -6.03
C SER A 207 -11.40 23.48 -4.67
N LEU A 208 -10.37 22.78 -4.16
CA LEU A 208 -10.39 22.04 -2.90
C LEU A 208 -9.70 22.77 -1.75
N ALA A 209 -8.83 23.74 -2.06
CA ALA A 209 -8.04 24.46 -1.08
C ALA A 209 -8.87 25.01 0.09
N PHE A 210 -8.23 25.06 1.26
CA PHE A 210 -8.76 25.57 2.52
C PHE A 210 -9.68 26.79 2.36
N SER A 211 -10.96 26.62 2.69
CA SER A 211 -12.00 27.64 2.51
C SER A 211 -12.10 28.67 3.65
N GLN A 212 -11.24 28.56 4.67
CA GLN A 212 -11.29 29.35 5.91
C GLN A 212 -12.54 29.08 6.78
N HIS A 213 -13.22 27.96 6.56
CA HIS A 213 -14.33 27.56 7.40
C HIS A 213 -13.86 27.21 8.82
N ALA A 214 -14.69 27.51 9.83
CA ALA A 214 -14.29 27.37 11.25
C ALA A 214 -14.00 25.93 11.69
N SER A 215 -14.52 24.94 10.96
CA SER A 215 -14.30 23.50 11.22
C SER A 215 -13.29 22.87 10.26
N GLU A 216 -12.56 23.69 9.50
CA GLU A 216 -11.60 23.25 8.50
C GLU A 216 -10.18 23.62 8.95
N TYR A 217 -9.22 22.74 8.68
CA TYR A 217 -7.85 22.85 9.20
C TYR A 217 -6.84 22.43 8.15
N VAL A 218 -5.66 23.04 8.19
CA VAL A 218 -4.50 22.60 7.39
C VAL A 218 -3.39 22.15 8.32
N VAL A 219 -2.95 20.92 8.14
CA VAL A 219 -1.81 20.33 8.83
C VAL A 219 -0.73 19.97 7.82
N LEU A 220 0.52 20.06 8.26
CA LEU A 220 1.68 19.87 7.41
C LEU A 220 2.51 18.68 7.87
N LYS A 221 2.94 17.87 6.91
CA LYS A 221 3.93 16.78 7.12
C LYS A 221 5.20 17.02 6.33
N SER A 222 6.32 16.59 6.89
CA SER A 222 7.61 16.69 6.21
C SER A 222 7.65 15.81 4.95
N PRO A 223 8.26 16.26 3.85
CA PRO A 223 8.42 15.46 2.64
C PRO A 223 9.11 14.12 2.93
N GLY A 224 8.58 13.05 2.33
CA GLY A 224 9.04 11.67 2.59
C GLY A 224 8.39 10.99 3.80
N VAL A 225 7.73 11.76 4.68
CA VAL A 225 6.74 11.24 5.64
C VAL A 225 5.39 11.25 4.94
N VAL A 226 4.74 10.09 4.86
CA VAL A 226 3.58 9.91 3.97
C VAL A 226 2.26 9.78 4.74
N SER A 227 2.28 9.15 5.91
CA SER A 227 1.07 9.05 6.73
C SER A 227 0.63 10.44 7.19
N ALA A 228 -0.65 10.76 7.03
CA ALA A 228 -1.23 12.01 7.48
C ALA A 228 -1.25 12.13 9.02
N LEU A 229 -1.26 11.00 9.73
CA LEU A 229 -1.18 10.96 11.20
C LEU A 229 0.15 11.50 11.75
N GLN A 230 1.16 11.60 10.89
CA GLN A 230 2.47 12.17 11.22
C GLN A 230 2.56 13.66 10.90
N SER A 231 1.47 14.27 10.41
CA SER A 231 1.37 15.72 10.26
C SER A 231 1.42 16.40 11.62
N LYS A 232 2.12 17.52 11.71
CA LYS A 232 2.32 18.22 12.98
C LYS A 232 0.97 18.67 13.55
N GLY A 233 0.66 18.27 14.78
CA GLY A 233 -0.55 18.71 15.51
C GLY A 233 -1.82 17.94 15.15
N VAL A 234 -1.77 16.97 14.24
CA VAL A 234 -2.99 16.29 13.76
C VAL A 234 -3.61 15.40 14.82
N MET A 235 -2.80 14.62 15.55
CA MET A 235 -3.31 13.70 16.57
C MET A 235 -3.85 14.47 17.77
N GLU A 236 -3.20 15.58 18.12
CA GLU A 236 -3.66 16.51 19.14
C GLU A 236 -5.01 17.12 18.74
N LEU A 237 -5.15 17.60 17.50
CA LEU A 237 -6.41 18.15 16.97
C LEU A 237 -7.54 17.11 17.00
N LEU A 238 -7.26 15.88 16.55
CA LEU A 238 -8.25 14.80 16.55
C LEU A 238 -8.68 14.42 17.98
N ALA A 239 -7.73 14.39 18.92
CA ALA A 239 -8.01 14.10 20.32
C ALA A 239 -8.80 15.21 21.01
N GLU A 240 -8.42 16.48 20.81
CA GLU A 240 -9.11 17.66 21.35
C GLU A 240 -10.57 17.74 20.89
N ARG A 241 -10.85 17.26 19.68
CA ARG A 241 -12.20 17.22 19.09
C ARG A 241 -12.93 15.90 19.35
N GLU A 242 -12.36 15.02 20.16
CA GLU A 242 -12.93 13.71 20.51
C GLU A 242 -13.31 12.85 19.29
N ILE A 243 -12.53 12.95 18.21
CA ILE A 243 -12.78 12.23 16.96
C ILE A 243 -12.63 10.72 17.20
N LYS A 244 -13.55 9.95 16.61
CA LYS A 244 -13.60 8.48 16.64
C LYS A 244 -13.71 7.86 15.25
N SER A 245 -14.32 8.59 14.31
CA SER A 245 -14.51 8.15 12.92
C SER A 245 -13.73 9.04 11.97
N LEU A 246 -12.98 8.42 11.05
CA LEU A 246 -12.18 9.10 10.02
C LEU A 246 -12.67 8.70 8.63
N VAL A 247 -13.09 9.70 7.85
CA VAL A 247 -13.38 9.55 6.42
C VAL A 247 -12.15 10.05 5.66
N ILE A 248 -11.60 9.24 4.76
CA ILE A 248 -10.34 9.53 4.07
C ILE A 248 -10.57 9.64 2.58
N CYS A 249 -10.15 10.77 2.01
CA CYS A 249 -10.00 11.00 0.59
C CYS A 249 -8.57 11.42 0.31
N GLY A 250 -7.94 10.98 -0.78
CA GLY A 250 -6.61 11.50 -1.08
C GLY A 250 -5.82 10.86 -2.19
N LEU A 251 -4.62 11.41 -2.39
CA LEU A 251 -3.70 11.04 -3.44
C LEU A 251 -2.29 10.69 -2.88
N SER A 252 -1.63 9.62 -3.28
CA SER A 252 -2.17 8.49 -4.04
C SER A 252 -2.82 7.45 -3.13
N THR A 253 -3.64 6.58 -3.71
CA THR A 253 -4.31 5.46 -3.02
C THR A 253 -3.32 4.55 -2.29
N SER A 254 -2.27 4.07 -2.95
CA SER A 254 -1.23 3.23 -2.32
C SER A 254 -0.26 4.01 -1.43
N GLY A 255 -0.19 5.33 -1.62
CA GLY A 255 0.69 6.24 -0.92
C GLY A 255 0.04 6.77 0.34
N ALA A 256 -0.49 7.99 0.26
CA ALA A 256 -1.02 8.72 1.41
C ALA A 256 -2.24 8.03 2.02
N VAL A 257 -3.16 7.53 1.20
CA VAL A 257 -4.43 6.94 1.67
C VAL A 257 -4.16 5.66 2.46
N MET A 258 -3.59 4.62 1.84
CA MET A 258 -3.34 3.35 2.51
C MET A 258 -2.43 3.48 3.74
N ARG A 259 -1.38 4.30 3.65
CA ARG A 259 -0.43 4.52 4.77
C ARG A 259 -0.96 5.44 5.86
N THR A 260 -2.15 6.00 5.69
CA THR A 260 -2.88 6.71 6.74
C THR A 260 -3.99 5.82 7.29
N ALA A 261 -4.75 5.17 6.41
CA ALA A 261 -5.92 4.37 6.78
C ALA A 261 -5.57 3.19 7.68
N VAL A 262 -4.56 2.39 7.33
CA VAL A 262 -4.20 1.21 8.15
C VAL A 262 -3.65 1.62 9.52
N PRO A 263 -2.67 2.55 9.64
CA PRO A 263 -2.25 2.98 10.97
C PRO A 263 -3.38 3.66 11.78
N ALA A 264 -4.34 4.32 11.13
CA ALA A 264 -5.47 4.92 11.83
C ALA A 264 -6.36 3.87 12.49
N THR A 265 -6.53 2.69 11.89
CA THR A 265 -7.26 1.59 12.55
C THR A 265 -6.44 1.01 13.70
N ASP A 266 -5.11 0.96 13.59
CA ASP A 266 -4.22 0.56 14.69
C ASP A 266 -4.29 1.56 15.88
N GLU A 267 -4.53 2.84 15.62
CA GLU A 267 -4.81 3.87 16.63
C GLU A 267 -6.24 3.79 17.21
N GLY A 268 -7.08 2.88 16.70
CA GLY A 268 -8.43 2.62 17.21
C GLY A 268 -9.53 3.51 16.61
N PHE A 269 -9.28 4.21 15.50
CA PHE A 269 -10.33 4.91 14.77
C PHE A 269 -11.18 3.93 13.94
N VAL A 270 -12.46 4.25 13.77
CA VAL A 270 -13.26 3.68 12.68
C VAL A 270 -12.90 4.42 11.40
N VAL A 271 -12.46 3.71 10.37
CA VAL A 271 -11.91 4.33 9.16
C VAL A 271 -12.75 3.96 7.94
N SER A 272 -13.11 4.97 7.17
CA SER A 272 -13.75 4.87 5.87
C SER A 272 -12.87 5.51 4.81
N VAL A 273 -12.73 4.86 3.65
CA VAL A 273 -12.03 5.40 2.48
C VAL A 273 -13.04 5.59 1.35
N VAL A 274 -13.08 6.81 0.81
CA VAL A 274 -13.94 7.18 -0.31
C VAL A 274 -13.21 6.88 -1.61
N SER A 275 -13.54 5.75 -2.21
CA SER A 275 -12.82 5.14 -3.33
C SER A 275 -12.66 6.05 -4.55
N ASP A 276 -13.74 6.72 -4.96
CA ASP A 276 -13.84 7.64 -6.10
C ASP A 276 -13.34 9.06 -5.79
N ALA A 277 -12.94 9.33 -4.55
CA ALA A 277 -12.14 10.50 -4.18
C ALA A 277 -10.65 10.16 -4.07
N CYS A 278 -10.23 8.95 -4.43
CA CYS A 278 -8.84 8.53 -4.44
C CYS A 278 -8.35 8.24 -5.87
N ALA A 279 -7.04 8.34 -6.10
CA ALA A 279 -6.45 7.90 -7.36
C ALA A 279 -5.01 7.43 -7.17
N ASP A 280 -4.53 6.57 -8.06
CA ASP A 280 -3.13 6.17 -8.14
C ASP A 280 -2.65 6.20 -9.59
N ARG A 281 -1.33 6.28 -9.79
CA ARG A 281 -0.72 6.38 -11.12
C ARG A 281 -0.98 5.13 -11.96
N LYS A 282 -1.09 3.99 -11.30
CA LYS A 282 -1.37 2.70 -11.92
C LYS A 282 -2.74 2.23 -11.45
N GLU A 283 -3.68 2.13 -12.37
CA GLU A 283 -5.04 1.66 -12.11
C GLU A 283 -5.06 0.31 -11.38
N GLY A 284 -4.29 -0.69 -11.86
CA GLY A 284 -4.22 -1.99 -11.17
C GLY A 284 -3.69 -1.93 -9.74
N VAL A 285 -2.91 -0.90 -9.36
CA VAL A 285 -2.50 -0.68 -7.97
C VAL A 285 -3.62 -0.03 -7.17
N HIS A 286 -4.30 0.96 -7.76
CA HIS A 286 -5.47 1.62 -7.16
C HIS A 286 -6.56 0.59 -6.80
N THR A 287 -6.96 -0.23 -7.77
CA THR A 287 -7.97 -1.28 -7.61
C THR A 287 -7.55 -2.30 -6.55
N MET A 288 -6.33 -2.84 -6.63
CA MET A 288 -5.84 -3.83 -5.68
C MET A 288 -5.80 -3.30 -4.24
N VAL A 289 -5.45 -2.03 -4.03
CA VAL A 289 -5.45 -1.43 -2.70
C VAL A 289 -6.88 -1.28 -2.17
N LEU A 290 -7.81 -0.77 -2.98
CA LEU A 290 -9.19 -0.50 -2.56
C LEU A 290 -10.05 -1.76 -2.41
N GLU A 291 -9.91 -2.74 -3.30
CA GLU A 291 -10.79 -3.92 -3.32
C GLU A 291 -10.22 -5.10 -2.54
N THR A 292 -8.90 -5.19 -2.37
CA THR A 292 -8.27 -6.37 -1.75
C THR A 292 -7.59 -6.05 -0.42
N LEU A 293 -6.82 -4.96 -0.35
CA LEU A 293 -5.98 -4.71 0.82
C LEU A 293 -6.74 -4.00 1.95
N LEU A 294 -7.40 -2.89 1.65
CA LEU A 294 -8.09 -2.05 2.63
C LEU A 294 -9.34 -2.69 3.26
N PRO A 295 -10.21 -3.39 2.52
CA PRO A 295 -11.51 -3.83 3.06
C PRO A 295 -11.41 -4.79 4.26
N ASN A 296 -10.26 -5.45 4.44
CA ASN A 296 -9.98 -6.29 5.62
C ASN A 296 -9.93 -5.52 6.95
N ARG A 297 -9.79 -4.20 6.91
CA ARG A 297 -9.56 -3.35 8.09
C ARG A 297 -10.30 -2.02 8.05
N VAL A 298 -10.74 -1.60 6.87
CA VAL A 298 -11.23 -0.26 6.59
C VAL A 298 -12.49 -0.39 5.74
N HIS A 299 -13.50 0.43 6.00
CA HIS A 299 -14.66 0.50 5.14
C HIS A 299 -14.25 1.17 3.82
N VAL A 300 -14.55 0.55 2.68
CA VAL A 300 -14.31 1.16 1.35
C VAL A 300 -15.63 1.27 0.60
N MET A 301 -15.95 2.48 0.13
CA MET A 301 -17.23 2.79 -0.53
C MET A 301 -17.07 4.00 -1.46
N SER A 302 -18.08 4.31 -2.27
CA SER A 302 -18.10 5.57 -3.05
C SER A 302 -18.59 6.75 -2.20
N ALA A 303 -18.36 7.97 -2.67
CA ALA A 303 -18.87 9.18 -2.04
C ALA A 303 -20.40 9.17 -1.96
N ASP A 304 -21.06 8.82 -3.06
CA ASP A 304 -22.52 8.76 -3.16
C ASP A 304 -23.11 7.74 -2.19
N GLU A 305 -22.50 6.55 -2.10
CA GLU A 305 -22.92 5.51 -1.16
C GLU A 305 -22.78 6.00 0.29
N PHE A 306 -21.61 6.53 0.67
CA PHE A 306 -21.39 7.01 2.03
C PHE A 306 -22.37 8.12 2.44
N VAL A 307 -22.53 9.13 1.58
CA VAL A 307 -23.40 10.28 1.84
C VAL A 307 -24.86 9.85 1.88
N GLY A 308 -25.27 8.95 1.00
CA GLY A 308 -26.63 8.39 0.97
C GLY A 308 -26.96 7.65 2.27
N GLU A 309 -26.07 6.75 2.69
CA GLU A 309 -26.22 5.96 3.91
C GLU A 309 -26.20 6.82 5.18
N TRP A 310 -25.30 7.81 5.24
CA TRP A 310 -25.26 8.78 6.34
C TRP A 310 -26.56 9.58 6.44
N SER A 311 -27.06 10.08 5.31
CA SER A 311 -28.30 10.87 5.26
C SER A 311 -29.51 10.05 5.70
N ARG A 312 -29.56 8.77 5.31
CA ARG A 312 -30.58 7.80 5.72
C ARG A 312 -30.53 7.56 7.22
N ALA A 313 -29.35 7.30 7.77
CA ALA A 313 -29.17 7.03 9.19
C ALA A 313 -29.48 8.23 10.10
N LYS A 314 -29.15 9.46 9.67
CA LYS A 314 -29.45 10.68 10.45
C LYS A 314 -30.87 11.23 10.21
N GLY A 315 -31.71 10.55 9.42
CA GLY A 315 -33.10 10.94 9.17
C GLY A 315 -33.28 12.19 8.30
N LEU A 316 -32.22 12.61 7.60
CA LEU A 316 -32.20 13.81 6.75
C LEU A 316 -32.90 13.61 5.38
N GLY A 317 -33.37 12.38 5.10
CA GLY A 317 -34.02 11.99 3.85
C GLY A 317 -35.56 11.99 3.85
N LYS A 318 -36.25 12.38 4.93
CA LYS A 318 -37.73 12.46 4.97
C LYS A 318 -38.21 13.90 5.14
N GLY A 319 -38.22 14.65 4.05
CA GLY A 319 -38.67 16.04 4.09
C GLY A 319 -39.01 16.63 2.74
N LYS A 320 -39.78 15.93 1.88
CA LYS A 320 -40.48 16.57 0.73
C LYS A 320 -41.47 15.67 -0.02
N GLU A 321 -42.31 14.89 0.65
CA GLU A 321 -43.47 14.28 -0.02
C GLU A 321 -44.55 13.91 1.01
N GLU A 322 -45.44 14.85 1.32
CA GLU A 322 -46.81 14.66 1.84
C GLU A 322 -47.30 15.95 2.53
N LYS A 323 -47.72 16.93 1.73
CA LYS A 323 -48.84 17.85 2.04
C LYS A 323 -49.40 18.40 0.74
N ARG A 324 -49.99 17.52 -0.07
CA ARG A 324 -50.94 17.93 -1.10
C ARG A 324 -51.94 16.80 -1.33
N ALA A 325 -52.85 16.65 -0.38
CA ALA A 325 -54.17 16.05 -0.56
C ALA A 325 -55.14 16.91 0.26
#